data_AF-A0A0A1TVU6-F1
#
_entry.id   AF-A0A0A1TVU6-F1
#
_cell.length_a   1.000
_cell.length_b   1.000
_cell.length_c   1.000
_cell.angle_alpha   90.00
_cell.angle_beta   90.00
_cell.angle_gamma   90.00
#
_symmetry.space_group_name_H-M   'P 1'
#
loop_
_entity.id
_entity.type
_entity.pdbx_description
1 polymer ?
#
loop_
_entity_poly.entity_id
_entity_poly.type
_entity_poly.pdbx_seq_one_letter_code
_entity_poly.pdbx_strand_id
1 'polypeptide(L)'
;MSTQERRTLFHWFTGPLNDSIRSSLSTYTSAYTEVISLFHSVFEFDGIDSISGIVLLESLPPVDIPSQPLHKSIDFYKTLVKMTKHSIAAYGYDHDKAYTFIDSKDFDETLKNSSRTSIQIAYICSRAEIFPNMVLHYNFTPTLFCCAYFIALDPSINALVLSIRGTFSLNDIVSDMILYNSEFSYHGEDGVVHSGIYKTALETFKDAKDHIENALKNYPNLKFLITGHSLGGSVAQIITLLIKQWRPEWDIHCYAIAPAPIFGENLATNEEVRSLIDSVIFDSDMVPSLSMASCKHLVARMNKVLTQMDFDYLLFISKMAKGMSTSQAAKEMVEAKGIVLDDTIDTFFSPGPLWPVGEVCYMKREGDGKFSMNTAENKSFTTIRVSNTFLADHFPLNYVIVTTKLLQQLTGEKIVTKRKERFVQALEMC
;
A
#
# COMPACT_ATOMS: atom_id res chain seq x y z
N MET A 1 19.86 25.13 -19.53
CA MET A 1 20.75 24.61 -18.47
C MET A 1 21.45 23.35 -18.94
N SER A 2 22.74 23.25 -18.67
CA SER A 2 23.55 22.05 -18.85
C SER A 2 23.15 20.94 -17.85
N THR A 3 23.44 19.68 -18.18
CA THR A 3 23.17 18.50 -17.33
C THR A 3 23.84 18.60 -15.95
N GLN A 4 24.98 19.32 -15.86
CA GLN A 4 25.72 19.57 -14.62
C GLN A 4 25.00 20.58 -13.70
N GLU A 5 24.43 21.64 -14.28
CA GLU A 5 23.65 22.65 -13.54
C GLU A 5 22.34 22.04 -13.04
N ARG A 6 21.72 21.15 -13.83
CA ARG A 6 20.54 20.37 -13.45
C ARG A 6 20.80 19.49 -12.22
N ARG A 7 21.89 18.70 -12.21
CA ARG A 7 22.27 17.85 -11.05
C ARG A 7 22.54 18.66 -9.78
N THR A 8 23.18 19.83 -9.92
CA THR A 8 23.45 20.72 -8.79
C THR A 8 22.15 21.29 -8.21
N LEU A 9 21.19 21.66 -9.05
CA LEU A 9 19.85 22.09 -8.63
C LEU A 9 19.06 20.98 -7.94
N PHE A 10 19.11 19.74 -8.44
CA PHE A 10 18.49 18.58 -7.78
C PHE A 10 19.01 18.33 -6.35
N HIS A 11 20.34 18.40 -6.16
CA HIS A 11 20.93 18.32 -4.83
C HIS A 11 20.57 19.51 -3.93
N TRP A 12 20.43 20.70 -4.51
CA TRP A 12 19.96 21.89 -3.80
C TRP A 12 18.46 21.86 -3.47
N PHE A 13 17.65 21.14 -4.25
CA PHE A 13 16.21 20.91 -4.00
C PHE A 13 15.97 19.95 -2.83
N THR A 14 16.75 18.87 -2.77
CA THR A 14 16.61 17.82 -1.74
C THR A 14 17.24 18.21 -0.39
N GLY A 15 18.20 19.15 -0.39
CA GLY A 15 18.93 19.58 0.83
C GLY A 15 18.08 20.35 1.87
N PRO A 16 17.36 21.42 1.51
CA PRO A 16 16.53 22.20 2.44
C PRO A 16 15.21 21.51 2.84
N LEU A 17 14.64 20.67 1.96
CA LEU A 17 13.54 19.75 2.33
C LEU A 17 13.96 18.76 3.43
N ASN A 18 15.26 18.48 3.54
CA ASN A 18 15.82 17.60 4.57
C ASN A 18 15.97 18.26 5.95
N ASP A 19 15.92 19.59 6.06
CA ASP A 19 16.23 20.31 7.30
C ASP A 19 14.98 20.86 8.01
N SER A 20 13.96 21.30 7.26
CA SER A 20 12.69 21.77 7.84
C SER A 20 11.77 20.63 8.30
N ILE A 21 12.11 19.38 7.99
CA ILE A 21 11.15 18.28 8.02
C ILE A 21 11.73 16.97 8.60
N ARG A 22 12.51 17.11 9.68
CA ARG A 22 13.39 16.05 10.19
C ARG A 22 12.79 14.95 11.07
N SER A 23 11.55 15.02 11.53
CA SER A 23 11.01 13.92 12.36
C SER A 23 9.91 13.09 11.69
N SER A 24 9.21 13.65 10.70
CA SER A 24 8.12 12.97 10.00
C SER A 24 8.37 12.78 8.50
N LEU A 25 9.45 13.34 7.94
CA LEU A 25 9.61 13.48 6.49
C LEU A 25 10.79 12.75 5.85
N SER A 26 11.70 12.14 6.62
CA SER A 26 12.73 11.27 6.02
C SER A 26 12.12 10.15 5.17
N THR A 27 10.97 9.61 5.61
CA THR A 27 10.21 8.56 4.91
C THR A 27 9.49 9.08 3.66
N TYR A 28 9.05 10.34 3.65
CA TYR A 28 8.40 10.93 2.48
C TYR A 28 9.43 11.36 1.44
N THR A 29 10.54 11.97 1.87
CA THR A 29 11.66 12.31 1.00
C THR A 29 12.26 11.06 0.35
N SER A 30 12.35 9.93 1.09
CA SER A 30 12.76 8.65 0.50
C SER A 30 11.74 8.13 -0.52
N ALA A 31 10.44 8.18 -0.22
CA ALA A 31 9.39 7.74 -1.15
C ALA A 31 9.40 8.52 -2.48
N TYR A 32 9.52 9.86 -2.43
CA TYR A 32 9.67 10.67 -3.65
C TYR A 32 10.97 10.34 -4.40
N THR A 33 12.08 10.12 -3.69
CA THR A 33 13.36 9.74 -4.30
C THR A 33 13.25 8.39 -5.02
N GLU A 34 12.52 7.43 -4.46
CA GLU A 34 12.27 6.13 -5.07
C GLU A 34 11.40 6.25 -6.34
N VAL A 35 10.34 7.05 -6.30
CA VAL A 35 9.51 7.32 -7.48
C VAL A 35 10.32 7.98 -8.60
N ILE A 36 11.18 8.95 -8.28
CA ILE A 36 12.06 9.60 -9.26
C ILE A 36 13.08 8.60 -9.82
N SER A 37 13.68 7.79 -8.94
CA SER A 37 14.63 6.74 -9.31
C SER A 37 13.98 5.75 -10.28
N LEU A 38 12.74 5.34 -10.03
CA LEU A 38 11.93 4.54 -10.94
C LEU A 38 11.83 5.21 -12.31
N PHE A 39 11.31 6.44 -12.37
CA PHE A 39 11.03 7.08 -13.65
C PHE A 39 12.29 7.24 -14.51
N HIS A 40 13.41 7.52 -13.85
CA HIS A 40 14.72 7.58 -14.49
C HIS A 40 15.21 6.20 -14.96
N SER A 41 15.17 5.21 -14.08
CA SER A 41 15.70 3.86 -14.29
C SER A 41 14.97 3.09 -15.39
N VAL A 42 13.68 3.33 -15.57
CA VAL A 42 12.79 2.42 -16.31
C VAL A 42 12.22 3.08 -17.55
N PHE A 43 11.95 4.37 -17.48
CA PHE A 43 11.35 5.13 -18.57
C PHE A 43 12.32 6.15 -19.18
N GLU A 44 13.58 6.16 -18.73
CA GLU A 44 14.61 7.14 -19.11
C GLU A 44 14.14 8.59 -18.93
N PHE A 45 13.20 8.81 -18.01
CA PHE A 45 12.61 10.12 -17.77
C PHE A 45 13.52 10.91 -16.82
N ASP A 46 13.84 12.16 -17.17
CA ASP A 46 14.77 12.95 -16.37
C ASP A 46 14.20 13.20 -14.96
N GLY A 47 15.04 13.07 -13.93
CA GLY A 47 14.57 13.15 -12.55
C GLY A 47 14.03 14.52 -12.14
N ILE A 48 14.49 15.59 -12.80
CA ILE A 48 13.99 16.96 -12.58
C ILE A 48 12.67 17.16 -13.32
N ASP A 49 12.57 16.65 -14.55
CA ASP A 49 11.33 16.65 -15.32
C ASP A 49 10.25 15.80 -14.63
N SER A 50 10.63 14.73 -13.92
CA SER A 50 9.74 13.90 -13.08
C SER A 50 9.06 14.73 -11.99
N ILE A 51 9.83 15.50 -11.21
CA ILE A 51 9.28 16.34 -10.14
C ILE A 51 8.38 17.40 -10.74
N SER A 52 8.85 18.14 -11.74
CA SER A 52 8.07 19.22 -12.35
C SER A 52 6.79 18.74 -13.00
N GLY A 53 6.84 17.61 -13.70
CA GLY A 53 5.66 16.98 -14.31
C GLY A 53 4.63 16.61 -13.25
N ILE A 54 5.03 15.93 -12.17
CA ILE A 54 4.14 15.59 -11.06
C ILE A 54 3.53 16.86 -10.46
N VAL A 55 4.34 17.87 -10.15
CA VAL A 55 3.86 19.11 -9.52
C VAL A 55 2.90 19.87 -10.44
N LEU A 56 3.15 19.93 -11.75
CA LEU A 56 2.21 20.53 -12.70
C LEU A 56 0.91 19.74 -12.79
N LEU A 57 0.96 18.40 -12.74
CA LEU A 57 -0.25 17.58 -12.69
C LEU A 57 -1.06 17.79 -11.39
N GLU A 58 -0.42 18.09 -10.25
CA GLU A 58 -1.11 18.47 -9.01
C GLU A 58 -1.88 19.79 -9.09
N SER A 59 -1.58 20.65 -10.08
CA SER A 59 -2.30 21.90 -10.30
C SER A 59 -3.68 21.69 -10.93
N LEU A 60 -3.87 20.54 -11.59
CA LEU A 60 -5.11 20.20 -12.28
C LEU A 60 -6.22 19.85 -11.28
N PRO A 61 -7.50 20.04 -11.64
CA PRO A 61 -8.61 19.60 -10.81
C PRO A 61 -8.50 18.12 -10.46
N PRO A 62 -8.78 17.72 -9.20
CA PRO A 62 -8.75 16.32 -8.83
C PRO A 62 -9.81 15.54 -9.62
N VAL A 63 -9.44 14.36 -10.10
CA VAL A 63 -10.36 13.44 -10.77
C VAL A 63 -11.03 12.58 -9.71
N ASP A 64 -12.32 12.83 -9.47
CA ASP A 64 -13.12 12.03 -8.55
C ASP A 64 -13.27 10.59 -9.03
N ILE A 65 -13.18 9.64 -8.09
CA ILE A 65 -13.48 8.23 -8.36
C ILE A 65 -15.00 8.01 -8.29
N PRO A 66 -15.65 7.58 -9.37
CA PRO A 66 -17.03 7.14 -9.32
C PRO A 66 -17.16 6.02 -8.28
N SER A 67 -17.94 6.29 -7.25
CA SER A 67 -18.09 5.39 -6.10
C SER A 67 -19.44 5.59 -5.44
N GLN A 68 -19.91 4.57 -4.75
CA GLN A 68 -21.20 4.56 -4.06
C GLN A 68 -21.01 4.15 -2.59
N PRO A 69 -21.80 4.68 -1.64
CA PRO A 69 -21.72 4.28 -0.24
C PRO A 69 -21.74 2.76 -0.07
N LEU A 70 -20.76 2.23 0.68
CA LEU A 70 -20.68 0.80 0.96
C LEU A 70 -21.47 0.49 2.23
N HIS A 71 -22.46 -0.39 2.11
CA HIS A 71 -23.28 -0.85 3.24
C HIS A 71 -22.81 -2.24 3.69
N LYS A 72 -22.01 -2.28 4.75
CA LYS A 72 -21.55 -3.53 5.40
C LYS A 72 -21.90 -3.53 6.88
N SER A 73 -21.90 -4.71 7.51
CA SER A 73 -22.20 -4.85 8.94
C SER A 73 -21.09 -4.23 9.80
N ILE A 74 -21.39 -3.90 11.06
CA ILE A 74 -20.38 -3.45 12.02
C ILE A 74 -19.26 -4.50 12.19
N ASP A 75 -19.60 -5.79 12.11
CA ASP A 75 -18.61 -6.87 12.23
C ASP A 75 -17.61 -6.88 11.07
N PHE A 76 -18.02 -6.50 9.85
CA PHE A 76 -17.09 -6.27 8.75
C PHE A 76 -16.05 -5.20 9.12
N TYR A 77 -16.48 -4.05 9.65
CA TYR A 77 -15.56 -2.98 10.04
C TYR A 77 -14.65 -3.37 11.21
N LYS A 78 -15.16 -4.15 12.18
CA LYS A 78 -14.33 -4.73 13.26
C LYS A 78 -13.26 -5.65 12.69
N THR A 79 -13.64 -6.57 11.79
CA THR A 79 -12.68 -7.45 11.12
C THR A 79 -11.68 -6.65 10.30
N LEU A 80 -12.12 -5.67 9.51
CA LEU A 80 -11.24 -4.83 8.70
C LEU A 80 -10.19 -4.07 9.53
N VAL A 81 -10.58 -3.51 10.68
CA VAL A 81 -9.61 -2.90 11.63
C VAL A 81 -8.58 -3.92 12.11
N LYS A 82 -9.00 -5.15 12.38
CA LYS A 82 -8.09 -6.23 12.76
C LYS A 82 -7.18 -6.65 11.61
N MET A 83 -7.70 -6.78 10.39
CA MET A 83 -6.90 -7.16 9.22
C MET A 83 -5.86 -6.10 8.83
N THR A 84 -6.15 -4.80 9.01
CA THR A 84 -5.14 -3.73 8.83
C THR A 84 -4.08 -3.74 9.94
N LYS A 85 -4.46 -4.06 11.18
CA LYS A 85 -3.52 -4.27 12.30
C LYS A 85 -2.61 -5.48 12.08
N HIS A 86 -3.15 -6.57 11.55
CA HIS A 86 -2.37 -7.76 11.17
C HIS A 86 -1.44 -7.46 9.99
N SER A 87 -1.89 -6.73 8.96
CA SER A 87 -1.04 -6.42 7.80
C SER A 87 0.16 -5.54 8.17
N ILE A 88 -0.01 -4.54 9.03
CA ILE A 88 1.13 -3.75 9.54
C ILE A 88 2.02 -4.57 10.48
N ALA A 89 1.47 -5.52 11.23
CA ALA A 89 2.25 -6.40 12.12
C ALA A 89 3.29 -7.22 11.35
N ALA A 90 3.00 -7.61 10.11
CA ALA A 90 3.89 -8.44 9.29
C ALA A 90 5.21 -7.75 8.92
N TYR A 91 5.27 -6.41 8.98
CA TYR A 91 6.50 -5.66 8.74
C TYR A 91 7.57 -5.91 9.80
N GLY A 92 7.18 -6.28 11.03
CA GLY A 92 8.13 -6.59 12.10
C GLY A 92 8.79 -5.36 12.73
N TYR A 93 9.48 -5.60 13.84
CA TYR A 93 10.11 -4.58 14.69
C TYR A 93 11.20 -3.77 13.96
N ASP A 94 12.07 -4.46 13.22
CA ASP A 94 13.22 -3.84 12.55
C ASP A 94 12.82 -2.74 11.54
N HIS A 95 11.56 -2.77 11.09
CA HIS A 95 11.02 -1.89 10.06
C HIS A 95 9.98 -0.91 10.60
N ASP A 96 9.75 -0.95 11.91
CA ASP A 96 8.78 -0.10 12.61
C ASP A 96 9.20 1.37 12.67
N LYS A 97 10.52 1.64 12.72
CA LYS A 97 11.07 3.00 12.77
C LYS A 97 10.65 3.87 11.58
N ALA A 98 10.39 3.25 10.43
CA ALA A 98 10.00 3.96 9.22
C ALA A 98 8.56 4.50 9.28
N TYR A 99 7.68 3.95 10.12
CA TYR A 99 6.24 4.20 10.02
C TYR A 99 5.56 4.67 11.32
N THR A 100 6.21 4.63 12.49
CA THR A 100 5.42 4.45 13.73
C THR A 100 5.87 5.19 14.98
N PHE A 101 6.85 6.10 14.84
CA PHE A 101 7.25 7.04 15.88
C PHE A 101 7.60 6.40 17.25
N ILE A 102 7.84 5.09 17.31
CA ILE A 102 8.42 4.45 18.49
C ILE A 102 9.93 4.69 18.43
N ASP A 103 10.41 5.58 19.29
CA ASP A 103 11.84 5.77 19.51
C ASP A 103 12.40 4.51 20.18
N SER A 104 13.34 3.82 19.55
CA SER A 104 13.97 2.62 20.13
C SER A 104 14.66 2.92 21.47
N LYS A 105 15.02 4.19 21.72
CA LYS A 105 15.61 4.62 23.00
C LYS A 105 14.69 4.37 24.20
N ASP A 106 13.37 4.36 24.00
CA ASP A 106 12.39 4.11 25.07
C ASP A 106 12.42 2.68 25.63
N PHE A 107 13.12 1.75 24.95
CA PHE A 107 13.10 0.33 25.24
C PHE A 107 14.50 -0.29 25.35
N ASP A 108 15.57 0.52 25.28
CA ASP A 108 16.95 0.02 25.25
C ASP A 108 17.32 -0.84 26.46
N GLU A 109 16.72 -0.63 27.63
CA GLU A 109 16.93 -1.51 28.79
C GLU A 109 16.14 -2.82 28.72
N THR A 110 14.88 -2.76 28.27
CA THR A 110 14.01 -3.94 28.13
C THR A 110 14.48 -4.87 27.02
N LEU A 111 15.10 -4.34 25.96
CA LEU A 111 15.57 -5.10 24.81
C LEU A 111 16.93 -5.78 25.02
N LYS A 112 17.76 -5.30 25.96
CA LYS A 112 19.15 -5.75 26.16
C LYS A 112 19.32 -7.26 26.36
N ASN A 113 18.31 -7.92 26.93
CA ASN A 113 18.36 -9.35 27.25
C ASN A 113 17.41 -10.20 26.39
N SER A 114 16.68 -9.61 25.43
CA SER A 114 15.69 -10.31 24.63
C SER A 114 16.27 -10.80 23.30
N SER A 115 15.87 -12.01 22.89
CA SER A 115 16.23 -12.52 21.56
C SER A 115 15.54 -11.68 20.46
N ARG A 116 16.16 -11.59 19.28
CA ARG A 116 15.55 -10.91 18.11
C ARG A 116 14.18 -11.51 17.76
N THR A 117 14.03 -12.82 17.91
CA THR A 117 12.76 -13.53 17.70
C THR A 117 11.70 -13.10 18.70
N SER A 118 12.02 -13.03 19.99
CA SER A 118 11.10 -12.57 21.04
C SER A 118 10.63 -11.14 20.77
N ILE A 119 11.55 -10.27 20.33
CA ILE A 119 11.23 -8.88 19.93
C ILE A 119 10.25 -8.85 18.76
N GLN A 120 10.46 -9.69 17.74
CA GLN A 120 9.56 -9.77 16.57
C GLN A 120 8.18 -10.32 16.93
N ILE A 121 8.10 -11.34 17.80
CA ILE A 121 6.81 -11.86 18.28
C ILE A 121 6.09 -10.81 19.13
N ALA A 122 6.79 -10.17 20.07
CA ALA A 122 6.22 -9.10 20.89
C ALA A 122 5.70 -7.93 20.03
N TYR A 123 6.41 -7.63 18.94
CA TYR A 123 5.97 -6.66 17.96
C TYR A 123 4.64 -7.04 17.31
N ILE A 124 4.55 -8.25 16.77
CA ILE A 124 3.32 -8.78 16.15
C ILE A 124 2.17 -8.68 17.15
N CYS A 125 2.37 -9.18 18.37
CA CYS A 125 1.38 -9.16 19.44
C CYS A 125 0.91 -7.73 19.78
N SER A 126 1.83 -6.77 19.84
CA SER A 126 1.50 -5.36 20.11
C SER A 126 0.64 -4.73 19.02
N ARG A 127 0.84 -5.15 17.77
CA ARG A 127 0.18 -4.61 16.57
C ARG A 127 -1.16 -5.26 16.30
N ALA A 128 -1.14 -6.58 16.17
CA ALA A 128 -2.31 -7.41 15.93
C ALA A 128 -3.20 -7.50 17.18
N GLU A 129 -2.73 -7.06 18.35
CA GLU A 129 -3.45 -7.13 19.64
C GLU A 129 -3.80 -8.57 20.04
N ILE A 130 -2.85 -9.47 19.82
CA ILE A 130 -2.91 -10.89 20.19
C ILE A 130 -1.82 -11.20 21.24
N PHE A 131 -1.78 -12.45 21.71
CA PHE A 131 -0.78 -12.93 22.67
C PHE A 131 0.26 -13.82 21.99
N PRO A 132 1.48 -13.95 22.54
CA PRO A 132 2.55 -14.75 21.93
C PRO A 132 2.16 -16.19 21.61
N ASN A 133 1.39 -16.85 22.49
CA ASN A 133 0.91 -18.22 22.28
C ASN A 133 -0.14 -18.35 21.14
N MET A 134 -0.61 -17.23 20.59
CA MET A 134 -1.50 -17.21 19.43
C MET A 134 -0.72 -17.14 18.11
N VAL A 135 0.58 -16.82 18.12
CA VAL A 135 1.43 -16.88 16.93
C VAL A 135 1.87 -18.32 16.72
N LEU A 136 1.26 -19.00 15.75
CA LEU A 136 1.47 -20.43 15.51
C LEU A 136 2.71 -20.70 14.67
N HIS A 137 3.02 -19.81 13.73
CA HIS A 137 4.16 -19.93 12.84
C HIS A 137 4.58 -18.56 12.30
N TYR A 138 5.85 -18.42 11.93
CA TYR A 138 6.38 -17.21 11.29
C TYR A 138 7.59 -17.53 10.41
N ASN A 139 7.77 -16.73 9.36
CA ASN A 139 8.98 -16.68 8.54
C ASN A 139 9.43 -15.22 8.42
N PHE A 140 10.49 -14.83 9.14
CA PHE A 140 11.02 -13.46 9.13
C PHE A 140 12.20 -13.25 8.17
N THR A 141 12.83 -14.33 7.73
CA THR A 141 14.02 -14.33 6.89
C THR A 141 13.74 -15.20 5.65
N PRO A 142 12.83 -14.75 4.78
CA PRO A 142 12.42 -15.55 3.65
C PRO A 142 13.56 -15.68 2.62
N THR A 143 13.47 -16.73 1.81
CA THR A 143 14.32 -16.90 0.62
C THR A 143 13.86 -15.97 -0.52
N LEU A 144 14.62 -15.94 -1.61
CA LEU A 144 14.29 -15.13 -2.79
C LEU A 144 12.90 -15.49 -3.34
N PHE A 145 12.10 -14.48 -3.72
CA PHE A 145 10.70 -14.62 -4.12
C PHE A 145 9.79 -15.23 -3.05
N CYS A 146 10.15 -15.18 -1.77
CA CYS A 146 9.25 -15.52 -0.68
C CYS A 146 9.00 -14.26 0.16
N CYS A 147 7.75 -13.99 0.52
CA CYS A 147 7.45 -12.93 1.48
C CYS A 147 7.73 -13.42 2.90
N ALA A 148 8.05 -12.49 3.79
CA ALA A 148 7.95 -12.76 5.22
C ALA A 148 6.46 -12.83 5.58
N TYR A 149 6.11 -13.69 6.53
CA TYR A 149 4.72 -13.83 6.97
C TYR A 149 4.65 -14.39 8.40
N PHE A 150 3.45 -14.33 8.98
CA PHE A 150 3.12 -15.10 10.17
C PHE A 150 1.71 -15.67 10.06
N ILE A 151 1.49 -16.76 10.79
CA ILE A 151 0.19 -17.41 10.95
C ILE A 151 -0.18 -17.30 12.43
N ALA A 152 -1.34 -16.72 12.72
CA ALA A 152 -1.78 -16.52 14.08
C ALA A 152 -3.27 -16.75 14.27
N LEU A 153 -3.66 -17.12 15.48
CA LEU A 153 -5.04 -17.13 15.93
C LEU A 153 -5.45 -15.73 16.37
N ASP A 154 -6.66 -15.32 15.99
CA ASP A 154 -7.27 -14.10 16.51
C ASP A 154 -8.69 -14.38 17.02
N PRO A 155 -8.84 -14.64 18.34
CA PRO A 155 -10.13 -14.90 18.93
C PRO A 155 -11.13 -13.73 18.80
N SER A 156 -10.65 -12.49 18.64
CA SER A 156 -11.53 -11.31 18.56
C SER A 156 -12.36 -11.26 17.27
N ILE A 157 -11.92 -11.98 16.24
CA ILE A 157 -12.59 -12.13 14.95
C ILE A 157 -12.89 -13.60 14.60
N ASN A 158 -12.70 -14.50 15.57
CA ASN A 158 -12.87 -15.95 15.44
C ASN A 158 -12.20 -16.53 14.18
N ALA A 159 -10.92 -16.20 13.97
CA ALA A 159 -10.20 -16.56 12.75
C ALA A 159 -8.79 -17.09 12.99
N LEU A 160 -8.34 -17.94 12.07
CA LEU A 160 -6.94 -18.13 11.75
C LEU A 160 -6.54 -17.05 10.73
N VAL A 161 -5.43 -16.36 10.95
CA VAL A 161 -4.96 -15.28 10.09
C VAL A 161 -3.60 -15.63 9.50
N LEU A 162 -3.48 -15.63 8.17
CA LEU A 162 -2.21 -15.54 7.46
C LEU A 162 -1.95 -14.07 7.12
N SER A 163 -0.90 -13.49 7.70
CA SER A 163 -0.51 -12.11 7.43
C SER A 163 0.82 -12.05 6.70
N ILE A 164 0.83 -11.41 5.54
CA ILE A 164 1.93 -11.40 4.58
C ILE A 164 2.52 -10.00 4.51
N ARG A 165 3.85 -9.93 4.67
CA ARG A 165 4.61 -8.69 4.62
C ARG A 165 4.73 -8.18 3.19
N GLY A 166 4.52 -6.88 3.00
CA GLY A 166 4.91 -6.19 1.76
C GLY A 166 6.40 -5.90 1.68
N THR A 167 6.78 -5.16 0.65
CA THR A 167 8.14 -4.63 0.46
C THR A 167 8.35 -3.33 1.23
N PHE A 168 9.63 -3.00 1.46
CA PHE A 168 10.03 -1.86 2.30
C PHE A 168 10.28 -0.58 1.51
N SER A 169 10.53 -0.68 0.20
CA SER A 169 10.74 0.47 -0.67
C SER A 169 9.86 0.36 -1.92
N LEU A 170 9.39 1.48 -2.42
CA LEU A 170 8.79 1.59 -3.76
C LEU A 170 9.78 1.16 -4.84
N ASN A 171 11.09 1.28 -4.61
CA ASN A 171 12.10 0.69 -5.50
C ASN A 171 12.01 -0.85 -5.56
N ASP A 172 11.78 -1.54 -4.44
CA ASP A 172 11.55 -2.99 -4.41
C ASP A 172 10.20 -3.33 -5.04
N ILE A 173 9.13 -2.58 -4.67
CA ILE A 173 7.81 -2.72 -5.30
C ILE A 173 7.97 -2.61 -6.82
N VAL A 174 8.75 -1.66 -7.33
CA VAL A 174 8.78 -1.35 -8.75
C VAL A 174 9.77 -2.20 -9.55
N SER A 175 10.94 -2.51 -9.00
CA SER A 175 11.82 -3.52 -9.61
C SER A 175 11.14 -4.90 -9.69
N ASP A 176 10.28 -5.22 -8.72
CA ASP A 176 9.41 -6.40 -8.77
C ASP A 176 8.21 -6.23 -9.74
N MET A 177 7.68 -5.01 -9.92
CA MET A 177 6.48 -4.72 -10.73
C MET A 177 6.72 -4.47 -12.24
N ILE A 178 7.96 -4.52 -12.71
CA ILE A 178 8.29 -4.34 -14.14
C ILE A 178 8.35 -5.68 -14.88
N LEU A 179 8.01 -6.77 -14.20
CA LEU A 179 8.01 -8.10 -14.81
C LEU A 179 6.78 -8.31 -15.69
N TYR A 180 6.99 -9.04 -16.79
CA TYR A 180 6.01 -9.41 -17.80
C TYR A 180 4.70 -9.94 -17.20
N ASN A 181 3.63 -9.93 -17.99
CA ASN A 181 2.41 -10.66 -17.65
C ASN A 181 2.63 -12.16 -17.92
N SER A 182 2.20 -13.02 -16.99
CA SER A 182 2.10 -14.48 -17.20
C SER A 182 0.65 -14.86 -17.44
N GLU A 183 0.44 -15.98 -18.12
CA GLU A 183 -0.88 -16.61 -18.18
C GLU A 183 -1.28 -17.14 -16.80
N PHE A 184 -2.54 -16.98 -16.46
CA PHE A 184 -3.15 -17.53 -15.24
C PHE A 184 -4.56 -17.99 -15.55
N SER A 185 -4.91 -19.19 -15.07
CA SER A 185 -6.23 -19.76 -15.25
C SER A 185 -6.90 -19.98 -13.90
N TYR A 186 -8.12 -19.46 -13.75
CA TYR A 186 -8.93 -19.65 -12.56
C TYR A 186 -10.27 -20.28 -12.93
N HIS A 187 -10.50 -21.52 -12.48
CA HIS A 187 -11.73 -22.29 -12.74
C HIS A 187 -12.20 -22.29 -14.21
N GLY A 188 -11.25 -22.38 -15.15
CA GLY A 188 -11.52 -22.44 -16.59
C GLY A 188 -11.59 -21.08 -17.28
N GLU A 189 -11.41 -19.98 -16.54
CA GLU A 189 -11.23 -18.65 -17.11
C GLU A 189 -9.74 -18.33 -17.23
N ASP A 190 -9.28 -18.13 -18.46
CA ASP A 190 -7.90 -17.76 -18.76
C ASP A 190 -7.74 -16.24 -18.74
N GLY A 191 -6.67 -15.75 -18.14
CA GLY A 191 -6.32 -14.34 -18.14
C GLY A 191 -4.84 -14.13 -17.90
N VAL A 192 -4.49 -12.89 -17.56
CA VAL A 192 -3.12 -12.49 -17.28
C VAL A 192 -2.93 -12.13 -15.82
N VAL A 193 -1.78 -12.50 -15.27
CA VAL A 193 -1.34 -12.15 -13.92
C VAL A 193 0.03 -11.48 -13.95
N HIS A 194 0.28 -10.60 -12.99
CA HIS A 194 1.60 -10.05 -12.75
C HIS A 194 2.61 -11.17 -12.39
N SER A 195 3.60 -11.45 -13.25
CA SER A 195 4.50 -12.62 -13.09
C SER A 195 5.31 -12.60 -11.79
N GLY A 196 5.87 -11.45 -11.42
CA GLY A 196 6.68 -11.31 -10.20
C GLY A 196 5.89 -11.65 -8.95
N ILE A 197 4.78 -10.95 -8.74
CA ILE A 197 3.82 -11.19 -7.65
C ILE A 197 3.30 -12.64 -7.67
N TYR A 198 2.98 -13.19 -8.84
CA TYR A 198 2.52 -14.59 -8.95
C TYR A 198 3.58 -15.59 -8.49
N LYS A 199 4.82 -15.46 -8.98
CA LYS A 199 5.95 -16.28 -8.53
C LYS A 199 6.16 -16.15 -7.02
N THR A 200 6.10 -14.92 -6.50
CA THR A 200 6.26 -14.66 -5.07
C THR A 200 5.17 -15.34 -4.25
N ALA A 201 3.92 -15.31 -4.72
CA ALA A 201 2.81 -15.98 -4.09
C ALA A 201 2.94 -17.50 -4.11
N LEU A 202 3.43 -18.09 -5.20
CA LEU A 202 3.66 -19.53 -5.28
C LEU A 202 4.68 -20.02 -4.25
N GLU A 203 5.84 -19.36 -4.16
CA GLU A 203 6.88 -19.76 -3.20
C GLU A 203 6.45 -19.48 -1.76
N THR A 204 5.79 -18.35 -1.49
CA THR A 204 5.25 -18.03 -0.16
C THR A 204 4.18 -19.05 0.27
N PHE A 205 3.26 -19.41 -0.64
CA PHE A 205 2.24 -20.42 -0.35
C PHE A 205 2.86 -21.79 -0.11
N LYS A 206 3.84 -22.20 -0.93
CA LYS A 206 4.54 -23.47 -0.78
C LYS A 206 5.22 -23.57 0.59
N ASP A 207 5.83 -22.50 1.08
CA ASP A 207 6.46 -22.44 2.41
C ASP A 207 5.41 -22.50 3.53
N ALA A 208 4.29 -21.78 3.40
CA ALA A 208 3.26 -21.68 4.43
C ALA A 208 2.29 -22.88 4.49
N LYS A 209 2.18 -23.65 3.40
CA LYS A 209 1.10 -24.63 3.15
C LYS A 209 0.89 -25.62 4.29
N ASP A 210 1.96 -26.30 4.71
CA ASP A 210 1.87 -27.36 5.72
C ASP A 210 1.50 -26.79 7.10
N HIS A 211 1.98 -25.57 7.40
CA HIS A 211 1.63 -24.85 8.64
C HIS A 211 0.16 -24.42 8.66
N ILE A 212 -0.37 -23.97 7.52
CA ILE A 212 -1.79 -23.64 7.35
C ILE A 212 -2.65 -24.89 7.54
N GLU A 213 -2.32 -26.01 6.88
CA GLU A 213 -3.07 -27.26 7.03
C GLU A 213 -3.08 -27.73 8.49
N ASN A 214 -1.92 -27.71 9.14
CA ASN A 214 -1.81 -28.15 10.53
C ASN A 214 -2.64 -27.27 11.45
N ALA A 215 -2.63 -25.95 11.25
CA ALA A 215 -3.46 -25.03 12.02
C ALA A 215 -4.96 -25.31 11.82
N LEU A 216 -5.44 -25.45 10.57
CA LEU A 216 -6.86 -25.69 10.30
C LEU A 216 -7.33 -27.09 10.71
N LYS A 217 -6.44 -28.10 10.77
CA LYS A 217 -6.74 -29.40 11.39
C LYS A 217 -6.98 -29.28 12.89
N ASN A 218 -6.20 -28.43 13.57
CA ASN A 218 -6.32 -28.21 15.02
C ASN A 218 -7.47 -27.26 15.38
N TYR A 219 -7.86 -26.38 14.46
CA TYR A 219 -8.91 -25.37 14.65
C TYR A 219 -9.94 -25.36 13.49
N PRO A 220 -10.67 -26.46 13.26
CA PRO A 220 -11.47 -26.66 12.03
C PRO A 220 -12.70 -25.75 11.91
N ASN A 221 -13.12 -25.09 12.99
CA ASN A 221 -14.31 -24.22 13.02
C ASN A 221 -13.98 -22.73 12.83
N LEU A 222 -12.71 -22.38 12.65
CA LEU A 222 -12.30 -20.99 12.44
C LEU A 222 -12.40 -20.62 10.97
N LYS A 223 -12.75 -19.34 10.73
CA LYS A 223 -12.57 -18.73 9.43
C LYS A 223 -11.08 -18.64 9.12
N PHE A 224 -10.70 -18.81 7.86
CA PHE A 224 -9.34 -18.56 7.44
C PHE A 224 -9.24 -17.23 6.71
N LEU A 225 -8.67 -16.23 7.38
CA LEU A 225 -8.50 -14.89 6.83
C LEU A 225 -7.07 -14.67 6.37
N ILE A 226 -6.92 -14.03 5.22
CA ILE A 226 -5.63 -13.73 4.63
C ILE A 226 -5.53 -12.22 4.44
N THR A 227 -4.41 -11.63 4.84
CA THR A 227 -4.18 -10.19 4.68
C THR A 227 -2.73 -9.90 4.36
N GLY A 228 -2.52 -8.72 3.82
CA GLY A 228 -1.22 -8.11 3.63
C GLY A 228 -1.40 -6.69 3.17
N HIS A 229 -0.31 -5.93 3.21
CA HIS A 229 -0.27 -4.55 2.74
C HIS A 229 0.61 -4.43 1.50
N SER A 230 0.25 -3.57 0.55
CA SER A 230 1.06 -3.31 -0.66
C SER A 230 1.32 -4.60 -1.45
N LEU A 231 2.58 -4.94 -1.73
CA LEU A 231 2.96 -6.23 -2.31
C LEU A 231 2.36 -7.42 -1.52
N GLY A 232 2.36 -7.37 -0.20
CA GLY A 232 1.84 -8.45 0.64
C GLY A 232 0.33 -8.64 0.47
N GLY A 233 -0.42 -7.56 0.22
CA GLY A 233 -1.85 -7.63 -0.10
C GLY A 233 -2.08 -8.28 -1.46
N SER A 234 -1.24 -7.96 -2.44
CA SER A 234 -1.26 -8.53 -3.80
C SER A 234 -0.95 -10.04 -3.77
N VAL A 235 0.06 -10.44 -2.98
CA VAL A 235 0.41 -11.84 -2.76
C VAL A 235 -0.73 -12.58 -2.04
N ALA A 236 -1.34 -11.96 -1.02
CA ALA A 236 -2.48 -12.52 -0.30
C ALA A 236 -3.66 -12.85 -1.23
N GLN A 237 -3.96 -12.00 -2.22
CA GLN A 237 -5.01 -12.25 -3.21
C GLN A 237 -4.76 -13.52 -4.01
N ILE A 238 -3.55 -13.66 -4.57
CA ILE A 238 -3.19 -14.86 -5.34
C ILE A 238 -3.21 -16.11 -4.47
N ILE A 239 -2.64 -16.05 -3.26
CA ILE A 239 -2.65 -17.19 -2.33
C ILE A 239 -4.07 -17.61 -1.98
N THR A 240 -5.00 -16.67 -1.82
CA THR A 240 -6.42 -16.96 -1.58
C THR A 240 -7.02 -17.78 -2.72
N LEU A 241 -6.76 -17.40 -3.98
CA LEU A 241 -7.23 -18.16 -5.15
C LEU A 241 -6.59 -19.54 -5.25
N LEU A 242 -5.29 -19.65 -5.00
CA LEU A 242 -4.57 -20.94 -4.98
C LEU A 242 -5.13 -21.88 -3.91
N ILE A 243 -5.43 -21.35 -2.71
CA ILE A 243 -6.06 -22.12 -1.65
C ILE A 243 -7.46 -22.52 -2.05
N LYS A 244 -8.27 -21.63 -2.63
CA LYS A 244 -9.64 -21.97 -3.05
C LYS A 244 -9.66 -23.11 -4.06
N GLN A 245 -8.72 -23.12 -5.02
CA GLN A 245 -8.57 -24.20 -5.99
C GLN A 245 -8.17 -25.53 -5.33
N TRP A 246 -7.35 -25.47 -4.28
CA TRP A 246 -6.80 -26.65 -3.62
C TRP A 246 -7.68 -27.21 -2.48
N ARG A 247 -8.40 -26.34 -1.78
CA ARG A 247 -9.29 -26.61 -0.63
C ARG A 247 -10.59 -25.81 -0.78
N PRO A 248 -11.45 -26.15 -1.76
CA PRO A 248 -12.67 -25.40 -2.05
C PRO A 248 -13.66 -25.40 -0.87
N GLU A 249 -13.55 -26.35 0.05
CA GLU A 249 -14.38 -26.51 1.24
C GLU A 249 -14.01 -25.55 2.39
N TRP A 250 -12.84 -24.91 2.36
CA TRP A 250 -12.43 -23.99 3.42
C TRP A 250 -13.18 -22.66 3.31
N ASP A 251 -13.65 -22.15 4.46
CA ASP A 251 -14.20 -20.80 4.60
C ASP A 251 -13.04 -19.81 4.64
N ILE A 252 -12.65 -19.31 3.47
CA ILE A 252 -11.52 -18.41 3.29
C ILE A 252 -11.99 -17.02 2.83
N HIS A 253 -11.31 -15.97 3.29
CA HIS A 253 -11.55 -14.61 2.80
C HIS A 253 -10.29 -13.75 2.87
N CYS A 254 -10.08 -12.91 1.87
CA CYS A 254 -8.94 -12.01 1.79
C CYS A 254 -9.34 -10.56 2.06
N TYR A 255 -8.60 -9.89 2.93
CA TYR A 255 -8.62 -8.44 3.08
C TYR A 255 -7.30 -7.90 2.58
N ALA A 256 -7.24 -7.53 1.31
CA ALA A 256 -6.03 -7.03 0.68
C ALA A 256 -5.94 -5.52 0.91
N ILE A 257 -4.93 -5.08 1.67
CA ILE A 257 -4.77 -3.66 2.04
C ILE A 257 -3.80 -3.01 1.06
N ALA A 258 -4.23 -1.93 0.41
CA ALA A 258 -3.41 -1.20 -0.58
C ALA A 258 -2.77 -2.11 -1.66
N PRO A 259 -3.44 -3.17 -2.17
CA PRO A 259 -2.78 -4.11 -3.06
C PRO A 259 -2.40 -3.45 -4.38
N ALA A 260 -1.25 -3.82 -4.95
CA ALA A 260 -0.91 -3.51 -6.32
C ALA A 260 -1.86 -4.27 -7.28
N PRO A 261 -2.10 -3.75 -8.49
CA PRO A 261 -2.95 -4.42 -9.47
C PRO A 261 -2.26 -5.70 -10.00
N ILE A 262 -2.96 -6.84 -9.98
CA ILE A 262 -2.36 -8.14 -10.33
C ILE A 262 -2.97 -8.85 -11.52
N PHE A 263 -4.24 -8.59 -11.89
CA PHE A 263 -4.92 -9.34 -12.94
C PHE A 263 -5.37 -8.46 -14.10
N GLY A 264 -5.53 -9.08 -15.27
CA GLY A 264 -6.33 -8.54 -16.36
C GLY A 264 -7.81 -8.40 -15.96
N GLU A 265 -8.56 -7.61 -16.73
CA GLU A 265 -9.95 -7.26 -16.47
C GLU A 265 -10.84 -8.46 -16.13
N ASN A 266 -10.74 -9.53 -16.92
CA ASN A 266 -11.62 -10.69 -16.85
C ASN A 266 -11.51 -11.39 -15.47
N LEU A 267 -10.29 -11.73 -15.05
CA LEU A 267 -10.02 -12.33 -13.74
C LEU A 267 -10.28 -11.36 -12.58
N ALA A 268 -9.97 -10.07 -12.75
CA ALA A 268 -10.16 -9.07 -11.71
C ALA A 268 -11.64 -8.83 -11.37
N THR A 269 -12.53 -9.04 -12.35
CA THR A 269 -13.98 -8.81 -12.25
C THR A 269 -14.81 -10.10 -12.12
N ASN A 270 -14.17 -11.27 -12.18
CA ASN A 270 -14.81 -12.57 -11.97
C ASN A 270 -15.62 -12.62 -10.65
N GLU A 271 -16.86 -13.12 -10.71
CA GLU A 271 -17.80 -13.07 -9.58
C GLU A 271 -17.34 -13.88 -8.36
N GLU A 272 -16.76 -15.06 -8.57
CA GLU A 272 -16.23 -15.87 -7.47
C GLU A 272 -15.03 -15.17 -6.81
N VAL A 273 -14.10 -14.67 -7.62
CA VAL A 273 -12.96 -13.89 -7.16
C VAL A 273 -13.43 -12.67 -6.33
N ARG A 274 -14.48 -11.99 -6.78
CA ARG A 274 -15.11 -10.87 -6.05
C ARG A 274 -15.75 -11.27 -4.73
N SER A 275 -16.24 -12.50 -4.60
CA SER A 275 -16.80 -12.98 -3.34
C SER A 275 -15.73 -13.30 -2.28
N LEU A 276 -14.49 -13.57 -2.70
CA LEU A 276 -13.39 -14.03 -1.83
C LEU A 276 -12.47 -12.90 -1.35
N ILE A 277 -12.50 -11.74 -2.01
CA ILE A 277 -11.47 -10.71 -1.87
C ILE A 277 -12.12 -9.33 -1.73
N ASP A 278 -11.82 -8.67 -0.60
CA ASP A 278 -12.01 -7.23 -0.42
C ASP A 278 -10.66 -6.51 -0.64
N SER A 279 -10.57 -5.71 -1.70
CA SER A 279 -9.44 -4.79 -1.94
C SER A 279 -9.71 -3.45 -1.28
N VAL A 280 -8.94 -3.11 -0.25
CA VAL A 280 -9.11 -1.90 0.54
C VAL A 280 -8.15 -0.83 0.04
N ILE A 281 -8.69 0.27 -0.48
CA ILE A 281 -7.91 1.36 -1.08
C ILE A 281 -8.25 2.68 -0.39
N PHE A 282 -7.23 3.47 -0.05
CA PHE A 282 -7.40 4.75 0.61
C PHE A 282 -7.12 5.94 -0.32
N ASP A 283 -8.16 6.75 -0.55
CA ASP A 283 -8.10 8.06 -1.17
C ASP A 283 -7.26 8.11 -2.46
N SER A 284 -6.09 8.75 -2.44
CA SER A 284 -5.25 8.95 -3.61
C SER A 284 -4.09 7.97 -3.69
N ASP A 285 -4.09 6.90 -2.87
CA ASP A 285 -3.04 5.87 -2.90
C ASP A 285 -2.76 5.40 -4.33
N MET A 286 -1.51 5.59 -4.76
CA MET A 286 -1.08 5.29 -6.11
C MET A 286 -0.84 3.80 -6.38
N VAL A 287 -0.52 3.01 -5.35
CA VAL A 287 -0.05 1.62 -5.53
C VAL A 287 -1.13 0.72 -6.12
N PRO A 288 -2.41 0.83 -5.75
CA PRO A 288 -3.48 0.09 -6.42
C PRO A 288 -3.65 0.41 -7.90
N SER A 289 -3.03 1.48 -8.39
CA SER A 289 -3.01 1.81 -9.81
C SER A 289 -1.64 1.61 -10.44
N LEU A 290 -0.66 1.00 -9.76
CA LEU A 290 0.73 0.97 -10.18
C LEU A 290 1.03 -0.25 -11.06
N SER A 291 0.91 -0.06 -12.37
CA SER A 291 1.18 -1.04 -13.40
C SER A 291 2.06 -0.43 -14.49
N MET A 292 2.68 -1.26 -15.34
CA MET A 292 3.48 -0.75 -16.45
C MET A 292 2.69 0.23 -17.35
N ALA A 293 1.42 -0.08 -17.65
CA ALA A 293 0.58 0.76 -18.49
C ALA A 293 0.28 2.11 -17.84
N SER A 294 -0.03 2.12 -16.53
CA SER A 294 -0.37 3.35 -15.82
C SER A 294 0.86 4.24 -15.58
N CYS A 295 2.05 3.64 -15.39
CA CYS A 295 3.32 4.37 -15.35
C CYS A 295 3.62 5.04 -16.71
N LYS A 296 3.49 4.30 -17.83
CA LYS A 296 3.65 4.88 -19.17
C LYS A 296 2.65 6.02 -19.43
N HIS A 297 1.40 5.84 -18.99
CA HIS A 297 0.37 6.86 -19.08
C HIS A 297 0.73 8.11 -18.25
N LEU A 298 1.23 7.93 -17.02
CA LEU A 298 1.70 9.04 -16.19
C LEU A 298 2.89 9.77 -16.82
N VAL A 299 3.86 9.05 -17.38
CA VAL A 299 4.98 9.66 -18.13
C VAL A 299 4.48 10.47 -19.33
N ALA A 300 3.50 9.96 -20.07
CA ALA A 300 2.90 10.69 -21.19
C ALA A 300 2.19 11.97 -20.72
N ARG A 301 1.42 11.91 -19.62
CA ARG A 301 0.79 13.08 -18.98
C ARG A 301 1.81 14.13 -18.55
N MET A 302 2.87 13.70 -17.88
CA MET A 302 3.96 14.59 -17.43
C MET A 302 4.62 15.29 -18.61
N ASN A 303 4.98 14.54 -19.67
CA ASN A 303 5.51 15.13 -20.90
C ASN A 303 4.56 16.18 -21.48
N LYS A 304 3.27 15.85 -21.60
CA LYS A 304 2.28 16.74 -22.21
C LYS A 304 2.18 18.07 -21.47
N VAL A 305 2.12 18.07 -20.14
CA VAL A 305 2.06 19.33 -19.36
C VAL A 305 3.38 20.11 -19.40
N LEU A 306 4.52 19.42 -19.41
CA LEU A 306 5.84 20.07 -19.51
C LEU A 306 6.07 20.74 -20.87
N THR A 307 5.46 20.25 -21.95
CA THR A 307 5.53 20.95 -23.26
C THR A 307 4.70 22.23 -23.33
N GLN A 308 3.74 22.40 -22.42
CA GLN A 308 2.84 23.57 -22.41
C GLN A 308 3.36 24.70 -21.51
N MET A 309 4.17 24.37 -20.50
CA MET A 309 4.66 25.34 -19.53
C MET A 309 6.05 24.96 -18.99
N ASP A 310 6.99 25.90 -19.08
CA ASP A 310 8.25 25.81 -18.35
C ASP A 310 8.04 25.92 -16.83
N PHE A 311 8.70 25.04 -16.08
CA PHE A 311 8.58 25.02 -14.62
C PHE A 311 9.52 26.04 -13.95
N ASP A 312 8.95 27.06 -13.29
CA ASP A 312 9.72 28.04 -12.52
C ASP A 312 9.98 27.57 -11.09
N TYR A 313 11.12 26.90 -10.91
CA TYR A 313 11.58 26.37 -9.64
C TYR A 313 11.72 27.41 -8.52
N LEU A 314 12.20 28.62 -8.85
CA LEU A 314 12.42 29.67 -7.84
C LEU A 314 11.08 30.21 -7.34
N LEU A 315 10.14 30.42 -8.26
CA LEU A 315 8.78 30.81 -7.91
C LEU A 315 8.08 29.73 -7.08
N PHE A 316 8.21 28.46 -7.48
CA PHE A 316 7.65 27.33 -6.73
C PHE A 316 8.17 27.28 -5.29
N ILE A 317 9.50 27.32 -5.12
CA ILE A 317 10.12 27.32 -3.78
C ILE A 317 9.68 28.54 -2.98
N SER A 318 9.62 29.72 -3.60
CA SER A 318 9.16 30.95 -2.93
C SER A 318 7.74 30.83 -2.41
N LYS A 319 6.85 30.16 -3.16
CA LYS A 319 5.47 29.87 -2.74
C LYS A 319 5.42 28.85 -1.60
N MET A 320 6.16 27.74 -1.70
CA MET A 320 6.28 26.75 -0.64
C MET A 320 6.84 27.36 0.67
N ALA A 321 7.82 28.24 0.57
CA ALA A 321 8.39 28.96 1.72
C ALA A 321 7.37 29.88 2.44
N LYS A 322 6.24 30.21 1.79
CA LYS A 322 5.11 30.93 2.40
C LYS A 322 4.09 29.99 3.06
N GLY A 323 4.38 28.69 3.15
CA GLY A 323 3.53 27.68 3.79
C GLY A 323 2.45 27.09 2.88
N MET A 324 2.51 27.34 1.56
CA MET A 324 1.61 26.70 0.59
C MET A 324 1.91 25.20 0.48
N SER A 325 0.88 24.41 0.19
CA SER A 325 1.06 23.04 -0.29
C SER A 325 1.59 23.03 -1.73
N THR A 326 2.15 21.89 -2.16
CA THR A 326 2.67 21.70 -3.53
C THR A 326 1.61 21.97 -4.59
N SER A 327 0.39 21.45 -4.42
CA SER A 327 -0.73 21.68 -5.34
C SER A 327 -1.18 23.15 -5.38
N GLN A 328 -1.26 23.82 -4.23
CA GLN A 328 -1.59 25.26 -4.17
C GLN A 328 -0.52 26.11 -4.88
N ALA A 329 0.75 25.83 -4.60
CA ALA A 329 1.87 26.54 -5.21
C ALA A 329 1.88 26.35 -6.73
N ALA A 330 1.67 25.11 -7.21
CA ALA A 330 1.59 24.79 -8.63
C ALA A 330 0.40 25.48 -9.32
N LYS A 331 -0.78 25.44 -8.69
CA LYS A 331 -1.99 26.09 -9.21
C LYS A 331 -1.81 27.59 -9.40
N GLU A 332 -1.29 28.28 -8.39
CA GLU A 332 -1.02 29.72 -8.53
C GLU A 332 0.04 30.04 -9.58
N MET A 333 1.01 29.14 -9.83
CA MET A 333 2.00 29.32 -10.89
C MET A 333 1.37 29.20 -12.29
N VAL A 334 0.51 28.21 -12.49
CA VAL A 334 -0.21 28.00 -13.75
C VAL A 334 -1.17 29.15 -14.02
N GLU A 335 -1.92 29.58 -13.00
CA GLU A 335 -2.84 30.73 -13.08
C GLU A 335 -2.11 32.03 -13.42
N ALA A 336 -0.93 32.28 -12.84
CA ALA A 336 -0.12 33.47 -13.13
C ALA A 336 0.36 33.55 -14.59
N LYS A 337 0.44 32.41 -15.29
CA LYS A 337 0.77 32.35 -16.72
C LYS A 337 -0.47 32.47 -17.62
N GLY A 338 -1.68 32.38 -17.07
CA GLY A 338 -2.93 32.40 -17.84
C GLY A 338 -3.09 31.19 -18.77
N ILE A 339 -2.45 30.06 -18.44
CA ILE A 339 -2.49 28.82 -19.22
C ILE A 339 -3.50 27.87 -18.59
N VAL A 340 -4.26 27.16 -19.43
CA VAL A 340 -5.04 26.00 -19.02
C VAL A 340 -4.30 24.76 -19.49
N LEU A 341 -3.75 23.99 -18.55
CA LEU A 341 -3.02 22.77 -18.87
C LEU A 341 -3.97 21.67 -19.32
N ASP A 342 -3.62 20.99 -20.40
CA ASP A 342 -4.29 19.78 -20.89
C ASP A 342 -3.38 18.56 -20.69
N ASP A 343 -3.85 17.57 -19.95
CA ASP A 343 -3.13 16.32 -19.68
C ASP A 343 -3.80 15.08 -20.30
N THR A 344 -4.78 15.25 -21.19
CA THR A 344 -5.47 14.12 -21.83
C THR A 344 -4.50 13.27 -22.67
N ILE A 345 -4.57 11.94 -22.55
CA ILE A 345 -3.75 11.00 -23.32
C ILE A 345 -4.69 10.00 -24.02
N ASP A 346 -4.72 10.05 -25.35
CA ASP A 346 -5.53 9.14 -26.18
C ASP A 346 -4.80 7.83 -26.55
N THR A 347 -3.56 7.67 -26.08
CA THR A 347 -2.72 6.52 -26.42
C THR A 347 -3.07 5.30 -25.58
N PHE A 348 -3.41 4.20 -26.26
CA PHE A 348 -3.50 2.89 -25.62
C PHE A 348 -2.10 2.29 -25.41
N PHE A 349 -1.79 1.89 -24.18
CA PHE A 349 -0.53 1.23 -23.85
C PHE A 349 -0.69 -0.28 -23.87
N SER A 350 0.25 -0.97 -24.54
CA SER A 350 0.36 -2.44 -24.51
C SER A 350 1.58 -2.89 -23.68
N PRO A 351 1.44 -3.92 -22.82
CA PRO A 351 0.17 -4.54 -22.42
C PRO A 351 -0.74 -3.53 -21.70
N GLY A 352 -2.05 -3.79 -21.72
CA GLY A 352 -3.04 -2.97 -21.03
C GLY A 352 -2.83 -2.94 -19.51
N PRO A 353 -3.53 -2.06 -18.78
CA PRO A 353 -3.40 -1.95 -17.33
C PRO A 353 -3.88 -3.22 -16.64
N LEU A 354 -3.19 -3.58 -15.55
CA LEU A 354 -3.68 -4.53 -14.57
C LEU A 354 -4.64 -3.83 -13.61
N TRP A 355 -5.47 -4.61 -12.92
CA TRP A 355 -6.58 -4.14 -12.11
C TRP A 355 -6.45 -4.64 -10.67
N PRO A 356 -6.87 -3.85 -9.67
CA PRO A 356 -7.18 -4.37 -8.34
C PRO A 356 -8.25 -5.46 -8.44
N VAL A 357 -8.16 -6.44 -7.55
CA VAL A 357 -8.95 -7.66 -7.63
C VAL A 357 -10.07 -7.66 -6.59
N GLY A 358 -11.21 -8.20 -6.97
CA GLY A 358 -12.33 -8.42 -6.06
C GLY A 358 -13.19 -7.18 -5.82
N GLU A 359 -13.92 -7.13 -4.70
CA GLU A 359 -14.71 -5.96 -4.31
C GLU A 359 -13.79 -4.83 -3.81
N VAL A 360 -13.85 -3.67 -4.47
CA VAL A 360 -13.02 -2.53 -4.08
C VAL A 360 -13.72 -1.71 -2.99
N CYS A 361 -13.23 -1.85 -1.76
CA CYS A 361 -13.59 -1.05 -0.60
C CYS A 361 -12.77 0.25 -0.59
N TYR A 362 -13.34 1.31 -1.15
CA TYR A 362 -12.70 2.61 -1.32
C TYR A 362 -12.98 3.56 -0.14
N MET A 363 -11.96 3.81 0.68
CA MET A 363 -12.02 4.75 1.79
C MET A 363 -11.70 6.16 1.31
N LYS A 364 -12.56 7.14 1.62
CA LYS A 364 -12.35 8.55 1.26
C LYS A 364 -12.15 9.40 2.49
N ARG A 365 -11.27 10.41 2.38
CA ARG A 365 -11.30 11.55 3.30
C ARG A 365 -12.50 12.43 2.98
N GLU A 366 -13.20 12.79 4.02
CA GLU A 366 -14.29 13.76 4.00
C GLU A 366 -13.85 15.05 4.71
N GLY A 367 -14.71 16.08 4.65
CA GLY A 367 -14.52 17.30 5.44
C GLY A 367 -14.45 17.03 6.95
N ASP A 368 -13.86 17.97 7.69
CA ASP A 368 -13.79 17.96 9.17
C ASP A 368 -13.11 16.73 9.78
N GLY A 369 -12.19 16.11 9.05
CA GLY A 369 -11.42 14.94 9.53
C GLY A 369 -12.24 13.66 9.62
N LYS A 370 -13.39 13.60 8.94
CA LYS A 370 -14.22 12.41 8.79
C LYS A 370 -13.76 11.56 7.60
N PHE A 371 -14.24 10.32 7.58
CA PHE A 371 -13.98 9.37 6.50
C PHE A 371 -15.27 8.69 6.06
N SER A 372 -15.33 8.26 4.81
CA SER A 372 -16.40 7.40 4.29
C SER A 372 -15.81 6.11 3.71
N MET A 373 -16.65 5.08 3.62
CA MET A 373 -16.35 3.82 2.94
C MET A 373 -17.32 3.65 1.79
N ASN A 374 -16.79 3.47 0.59
CA ASN A 374 -17.55 3.35 -0.65
C ASN A 374 -17.14 2.07 -1.40
N THR A 375 -17.99 1.61 -2.31
CA THR A 375 -17.62 0.67 -3.36
C THR A 375 -17.21 1.45 -4.60
N ALA A 376 -16.16 1.01 -5.28
CA ALA A 376 -15.68 1.61 -6.52
C ALA A 376 -15.48 0.55 -7.59
N GLU A 377 -15.55 0.95 -8.86
CA GLU A 377 -15.29 0.04 -9.97
C GLU A 377 -13.78 -0.20 -10.12
N ASN A 378 -13.38 -1.46 -10.31
CA ASN A 378 -11.97 -1.86 -10.44
C ASN A 378 -11.22 -1.06 -11.53
N LYS A 379 -11.88 -0.75 -12.67
CA LYS A 379 -11.30 0.06 -13.76
C LYS A 379 -10.89 1.47 -13.35
N SER A 380 -11.46 1.99 -12.27
CA SER A 380 -11.12 3.32 -11.75
C SER A 380 -9.69 3.40 -11.23
N PHE A 381 -8.99 2.29 -11.09
CA PHE A 381 -7.61 2.19 -10.60
C PHE A 381 -6.65 1.73 -11.70
N THR A 382 -6.94 2.05 -12.96
CA THR A 382 -6.07 1.72 -14.11
C THR A 382 -5.09 2.85 -14.46
N THR A 383 -5.22 4.01 -13.81
CA THR A 383 -4.39 5.20 -14.03
C THR A 383 -3.94 5.78 -12.69
N ILE A 384 -2.67 6.19 -12.60
CA ILE A 384 -2.15 6.86 -11.40
C ILE A 384 -2.74 8.26 -11.30
N ARG A 385 -3.47 8.52 -10.21
CA ARG A 385 -3.93 9.86 -9.82
C ARG A 385 -2.81 10.56 -9.06
N VAL A 386 -2.45 11.74 -9.55
CA VAL A 386 -1.43 12.56 -8.90
C VAL A 386 -2.13 13.47 -7.90
N SER A 387 -1.66 13.44 -6.66
CA SER A 387 -2.06 14.35 -5.60
C SER A 387 -0.89 14.56 -4.66
N ASN A 388 -0.92 15.60 -3.84
CA ASN A 388 0.12 15.85 -2.84
C ASN A 388 0.20 14.78 -1.73
N THR A 389 -0.77 13.86 -1.65
CA THR A 389 -0.84 12.79 -0.64
C THR A 389 -0.78 11.39 -1.23
N PHE A 390 -0.77 11.20 -2.55
CA PHE A 390 -0.81 9.88 -3.21
C PHE A 390 0.23 8.86 -2.72
N LEU A 391 1.41 9.31 -2.29
CA LEU A 391 2.43 8.49 -1.63
C LEU A 391 2.17 8.31 -0.14
N ALA A 392 1.74 9.38 0.53
CA ALA A 392 1.36 9.37 1.94
C ALA A 392 0.28 8.34 2.24
N ASP A 393 -0.73 8.32 1.39
CA ASP A 393 -1.94 7.52 1.54
C ASP A 393 -1.63 6.03 1.49
N HIS A 394 -0.54 5.65 0.81
CA HIS A 394 -0.07 4.29 0.77
C HIS A 394 0.51 3.78 2.09
N PHE A 395 0.85 4.64 3.06
CA PHE A 395 1.51 4.15 4.27
C PHE A 395 0.57 3.25 5.11
N PRO A 396 1.03 2.08 5.58
CA PRO A 396 0.17 1.10 6.24
C PRO A 396 -0.47 1.63 7.53
N LEU A 397 0.21 2.55 8.22
CA LEU A 397 -0.35 3.19 9.42
C LEU A 397 -1.59 4.03 9.11
N ASN A 398 -1.66 4.66 7.94
CA ASN A 398 -2.82 5.45 7.54
C ASN A 398 -4.04 4.55 7.35
N TYR A 399 -3.88 3.35 6.77
CA TYR A 399 -4.96 2.37 6.69
C TYR A 399 -5.49 1.95 8.07
N VAL A 400 -4.61 1.73 9.06
CA VAL A 400 -5.03 1.44 10.44
C VAL A 400 -5.78 2.61 11.07
N ILE A 401 -5.27 3.84 10.89
CA ILE A 401 -5.91 5.06 11.42
C ILE A 401 -7.30 5.25 10.83
N VAL A 402 -7.41 5.16 9.50
CA VAL A 402 -8.66 5.42 8.76
C VAL A 402 -9.71 4.37 9.11
N THR A 403 -9.37 3.09 9.08
CA THR A 403 -10.31 2.01 9.44
C THR A 403 -10.75 2.11 10.90
N THR A 404 -9.84 2.47 11.81
CA THR A 404 -10.18 2.71 13.22
C THR A 404 -11.14 3.88 13.36
N LYS A 405 -10.87 5.01 12.71
CA LYS A 405 -11.76 6.19 12.73
C LYS A 405 -13.13 5.91 12.11
N LEU A 406 -13.18 5.16 11.01
CA LEU A 406 -14.43 4.71 10.41
C LEU A 406 -15.26 3.89 11.41
N LEU A 407 -14.64 2.93 12.10
CA LEU A 407 -15.33 2.15 13.13
C LEU A 407 -15.81 3.03 14.29
N GLN A 408 -14.97 3.96 14.78
CA GLN A 408 -15.36 4.94 15.82
C GLN A 408 -16.54 5.80 15.38
N GLN A 409 -16.56 6.27 14.13
CA GLN A 409 -17.67 7.06 13.57
C GLN A 409 -18.98 6.25 13.52
N LEU A 410 -18.89 4.94 13.24
CA LEU A 410 -20.05 4.06 13.13
C LEU A 410 -20.61 3.64 14.50
N THR A 411 -19.75 3.41 15.50
CA THR A 411 -20.17 2.90 16.81
C THR A 411 -20.30 3.99 17.88
N GLY A 412 -19.64 5.13 17.70
CA GLY A 412 -19.48 6.16 18.73
C GLY A 412 -18.50 5.76 19.85
N GLU A 413 -17.89 4.58 19.77
CA GLU A 413 -16.99 4.08 20.81
C GLU A 413 -15.57 4.59 20.58
N LYS A 414 -14.91 5.03 21.66
CA LYS A 414 -13.50 5.42 21.60
C LYS A 414 -12.61 4.18 21.60
N ILE A 415 -11.87 3.97 20.51
CA ILE A 415 -10.90 2.87 20.40
C ILE A 415 -9.53 3.38 20.86
N VAL A 416 -9.01 2.82 21.96
CA VAL A 416 -7.71 3.20 22.53
C VAL A 416 -6.71 2.06 22.36
N THR A 417 -5.57 2.35 21.74
CA THR A 417 -4.50 1.36 21.51
C THR A 417 -3.40 1.49 22.56
N LYS A 418 -3.23 0.46 23.40
CA LYS A 418 -2.18 0.38 24.44
C LYS A 418 -0.93 -0.35 23.93
N ARG A 419 -0.35 0.15 22.85
CA ARG A 419 0.70 -0.56 22.09
C ARG A 419 1.97 -0.84 22.91
N LYS A 420 2.48 0.17 23.62
CA LYS A 420 3.71 0.05 24.44
C LYS A 420 3.53 -0.98 25.57
N GLU A 421 2.42 -0.89 26.30
CA GLU A 421 2.08 -1.85 27.36
C GLU A 421 2.00 -3.29 26.81
N ARG A 422 1.31 -3.49 25.67
CA ARG A 422 1.19 -4.81 25.04
C ARG A 422 2.53 -5.36 24.56
N PHE A 423 3.39 -4.51 24.01
CA PHE A 423 4.71 -4.92 23.57
C PHE A 423 5.54 -5.45 24.75
N VAL A 424 5.61 -4.69 25.84
CA VAL A 424 6.35 -5.09 27.05
C VAL A 424 5.78 -6.38 27.62
N GLN A 425 4.46 -6.46 27.79
CA GLN A 425 3.80 -7.66 28.29
C GLN A 425 4.07 -8.90 27.41
N ALA A 426 3.98 -8.74 26.08
CA ALA A 426 4.25 -9.84 25.17
C ALA A 426 5.72 -10.27 25.22
N LEU A 427 6.64 -9.31 25.37
CA LEU A 427 8.08 -9.59 25.48
C LEU A 427 8.43 -10.33 26.77
N GLU A 428 7.75 -10.04 27.89
CA GLU A 428 7.89 -10.76 29.16
C GLU A 428 7.34 -12.20 29.10
N MET A 429 6.42 -12.47 28.17
CA MET A 429 5.81 -13.80 27.96
C MET A 429 6.59 -14.66 26.94
N CYS A 430 7.50 -14.07 26.17
CA CYS A 430 8.36 -14.76 25.19
C CYS A 430 9.67 -15.22 25.82
#